data_AF-A0A401RFP8-F1
#
_entry.id   AF-A0A401RFP8-F1
#
_cell.length_a   1.000
_cell.length_b   1.000
_cell.length_c   1.000
_cell.angle_alpha   90.00
_cell.angle_beta   90.00
_cell.angle_gamma   90.00
#
_symmetry.space_group_name_H-M   'P 1'
#
loop_
_entity.id
_entity.type
_entity.pdbx_description
1 polymer ?
#
loop_
_entity_poly.entity_id
_entity_poly.type
_entity_poly.pdbx_seq_one_letter_code
_entity_poly.pdbx_strand_id
1 'polypeptide(L)'
;MAKPKLVVFDLDYTLWPFWVDTHVDPPFRKERNGKIVDSAGRTINLYAEVTEVLQTLQRDGIQIAAASRTGEVAGANQLLNLFKLDSYFIQKEIYPGSKVTHFTRINQATRTQFSEMIFFDDEHRNIVDVGKLGE
;
A
#
# COMPACT_ATOMS: atom_id res chain seq x y z
N MET A 1 16.50 -16.67 10.79
CA MET A 1 15.12 -16.85 10.30
C MET A 1 15.11 -16.62 8.79
N ALA A 2 14.24 -17.31 8.06
CA ALA A 2 14.07 -17.06 6.62
C ALA A 2 13.42 -15.68 6.40
N LYS A 3 13.89 -14.93 5.39
CA LYS A 3 13.24 -13.68 4.96
C LYS A 3 12.00 -14.00 4.12
N PRO A 4 10.94 -13.17 4.16
CA PRO A 4 9.81 -13.33 3.23
C PRO A 4 10.27 -13.09 1.79
N LYS A 5 9.55 -13.66 0.84
CA LYS A 5 9.75 -13.35 -0.59
C LYS A 5 8.98 -12.11 -1.02
N LEU A 6 7.84 -11.86 -0.37
CA LEU A 6 6.94 -10.76 -0.68
C LEU A 6 6.42 -10.10 0.60
N VAL A 7 6.43 -8.78 0.63
CA VAL A 7 5.75 -7.99 1.66
C VAL A 7 4.59 -7.25 1.00
N VAL A 8 3.40 -7.36 1.60
CA VAL A 8 2.19 -6.67 1.15
C VAL A 8 1.83 -5.60 2.16
N PHE A 9 1.54 -4.39 1.69
CA PHE A 9 1.08 -3.28 2.53
C PHE A 9 -0.37 -2.92 2.19
N ASP A 10 -1.17 -2.60 3.20
CA ASP A 10 -2.29 -1.68 3.03
C ASP A 10 -1.80 -0.25 2.71
N LEU A 11 -2.73 0.68 2.44
CA LEU A 11 -2.42 2.07 2.14
C LEU A 11 -2.85 3.00 3.27
N ASP A 12 -4.14 3.00 3.61
CA ASP A 12 -4.71 3.93 4.57
C ASP A 12 -4.28 3.52 5.98
N TYR A 13 -3.88 4.48 6.81
CA TYR A 13 -3.28 4.25 8.13
C TYR A 13 -2.06 3.33 8.17
N THR A 14 -1.54 2.92 7.02
CA THR A 14 -0.33 2.09 6.87
C THR A 14 0.81 2.87 6.23
N LEU A 15 0.60 3.47 5.06
CA LEU A 15 1.60 4.33 4.41
C LEU A 15 1.40 5.82 4.74
N TRP A 16 0.15 6.22 5.00
CA TRP A 16 -0.20 7.58 5.34
C TRP A 16 -1.25 7.62 6.47
N PRO A 17 -1.32 8.69 7.27
CA PRO A 17 -2.12 8.71 8.50
C PRO A 17 -3.58 9.15 8.28
N PHE A 18 -4.25 8.64 7.24
CA PHE A 18 -5.64 8.98 6.92
C PHE A 18 -6.28 7.95 5.97
N TRP A 19 -7.61 7.92 5.92
CA TRP A 19 -8.37 7.33 4.81
C TRP A 19 -8.47 8.29 3.62
N VAL A 20 -7.98 7.85 2.46
CA VAL A 20 -7.95 8.65 1.22
C VAL A 20 -9.35 8.99 0.66
N ASP A 21 -10.36 8.20 0.97
CA ASP A 21 -11.75 8.39 0.53
C ASP A 21 -12.61 9.24 1.49
N THR A 22 -12.04 9.66 2.63
CA THR A 22 -12.80 10.31 3.71
C THR A 22 -12.18 11.64 4.13
N HIS A 23 -10.86 11.69 4.37
CA HIS A 23 -10.24 12.81 5.06
C HIS A 23 -9.67 13.90 4.14
N VAL A 24 -9.57 13.62 2.84
CA VAL A 24 -8.87 14.43 1.84
C VAL A 24 -9.70 14.52 0.57
N ASP A 25 -9.46 15.55 -0.24
CA ASP A 25 -10.24 15.82 -1.45
C ASP A 25 -9.36 15.74 -2.70
N PRO A 26 -9.31 14.59 -3.39
CA PRO A 26 -8.65 14.49 -4.69
C PRO A 26 -9.19 15.52 -5.73
N PRO A 27 -8.42 15.85 -6.79
CA PRO A 27 -7.10 15.34 -7.10
C PRO A 27 -6.00 16.01 -6.26
N PHE A 28 -4.88 15.32 -6.17
CA PHE A 28 -3.66 15.80 -5.52
C PHE A 28 -2.74 16.50 -6.52
N ARG A 29 -1.87 17.38 -6.02
CA ARG A 29 -0.81 17.99 -6.82
C ARG A 29 0.44 18.22 -5.98
N LYS A 30 1.58 18.28 -6.67
CA LYS A 30 2.84 18.68 -6.07
C LYS A 30 3.06 20.18 -6.30
N GLU A 31 3.16 20.92 -5.21
CA GLU A 31 3.46 22.34 -5.21
C GLU A 31 4.93 22.60 -5.54
N ARG A 32 5.27 23.85 -5.93
CA ARG A 32 6.65 24.23 -6.29
C ARG A 32 7.67 24.02 -5.16
N ASN A 33 7.20 24.11 -3.92
CA ASN A 33 8.02 23.85 -2.71
C ASN A 33 8.19 22.34 -2.41
N GLY A 34 7.66 21.46 -3.26
CA GLY A 34 7.77 20.02 -3.12
C GLY A 34 6.68 19.36 -2.26
N LYS A 35 5.83 20.14 -1.56
CA LYS A 35 4.71 19.59 -0.78
C LYS A 35 3.66 18.99 -1.70
N ILE A 36 3.05 17.89 -1.29
CA ILE A 36 1.86 17.35 -1.94
C ILE A 36 0.65 17.90 -1.19
N VAL A 37 -0.33 18.40 -1.94
CA VAL A 37 -1.57 18.95 -1.40
C VAL A 37 -2.76 18.39 -2.16
N ASP A 38 -3.90 18.34 -1.50
CA ASP A 38 -5.17 18.01 -2.14
C ASP A 38 -5.84 19.25 -2.79
N SER A 39 -7.06 19.10 -3.30
CA SER A 39 -7.79 20.19 -3.95
C SER A 39 -8.18 21.31 -2.98
N ALA A 40 -8.38 21.00 -1.70
CA ALA A 40 -8.64 21.97 -0.63
C ALA A 40 -7.37 22.65 -0.08
N GLY A 41 -6.18 22.23 -0.52
CA GLY A 41 -4.89 22.78 -0.07
C GLY A 41 -4.36 22.16 1.23
N ARG A 42 -4.96 21.07 1.73
CA ARG A 42 -4.43 20.30 2.86
C ARG A 42 -3.13 19.62 2.44
N THR A 43 -2.11 19.71 3.30
CA THR A 43 -0.83 19.04 3.05
C THR A 43 -0.95 17.55 3.33
N ILE A 44 -0.52 16.74 2.37
CA ILE A 44 -0.51 15.28 2.44
C ILE A 44 0.91 14.81 2.78
N ASN A 45 1.03 13.94 3.78
CA ASN A 45 2.30 13.36 4.20
C ASN A 45 2.15 11.84 4.35
N LEU A 46 3.25 11.12 4.15
CA LEU A 46 3.40 9.72 4.57
C LEU A 46 3.73 9.67 6.07
N TYR A 47 3.67 8.48 6.66
CA TYR A 47 4.45 8.23 7.88
C TYR A 47 5.95 8.39 7.57
N ALA A 48 6.70 8.94 8.54
CA ALA A 48 8.04 9.46 8.33
C ALA A 48 9.03 8.46 7.71
N GLU A 49 8.94 7.18 8.09
CA GLU A 49 9.90 6.13 7.71
C GLU A 49 9.47 5.29 6.51
N VAL A 50 8.29 5.54 5.92
CA VAL A 50 7.72 4.70 4.85
C VAL A 50 8.69 4.54 3.68
N THR A 51 9.30 5.64 3.23
CA THR A 51 10.26 5.58 2.12
C THR A 51 11.49 4.73 2.49
N GLU A 52 12.01 4.83 3.71
CA GLU A 52 13.16 4.05 4.16
C GLU A 52 12.83 2.56 4.31
N VAL A 53 11.63 2.24 4.80
CA VAL A 53 11.12 0.85 4.88
C VAL A 53 11.07 0.22 3.48
N LEU A 54 10.44 0.89 2.51
CA LEU A 54 10.33 0.36 1.14
C LEU A 54 11.69 0.23 0.45
N GLN A 55 12.60 1.19 0.65
CA GLN A 55 13.97 1.13 0.15
C GLN A 55 14.75 -0.03 0.74
N THR A 56 14.59 -0.29 2.04
CA THR A 56 15.26 -1.40 2.72
C THR A 56 14.79 -2.74 2.19
N LEU A 57 13.47 -2.93 2.02
CA LEU A 57 12.91 -4.14 1.42
C LEU A 57 13.43 -4.37 0.00
N GLN A 58 13.46 -3.33 -0.83
CA GLN A 58 13.98 -3.42 -2.19
C GLN A 58 15.47 -3.77 -2.21
N ARG A 59 16.30 -3.14 -1.36
CA ARG A 59 17.73 -3.44 -1.23
C ARG A 59 17.99 -4.89 -0.80
N ASP A 60 17.11 -5.42 0.04
CA ASP A 60 17.15 -6.80 0.52
C ASP A 60 16.64 -7.81 -0.51
N GLY A 61 16.20 -7.37 -1.69
CA GLY A 61 15.67 -8.22 -2.75
C GLY A 61 14.27 -8.76 -2.46
N ILE A 62 13.56 -8.16 -1.50
CA ILE A 62 12.21 -8.55 -1.11
C ILE A 62 11.22 -7.83 -2.03
N GLN A 63 10.31 -8.59 -2.62
CA GLN A 63 9.26 -8.02 -3.47
C GLN A 63 8.23 -7.28 -2.62
N ILE A 64 7.58 -6.26 -3.18
CA ILE A 64 6.61 -5.43 -2.46
C ILE A 64 5.33 -5.32 -3.29
N ALA A 65 4.18 -5.50 -2.65
CA ALA A 65 2.86 -5.29 -3.26
C ALA A 65 1.97 -4.41 -2.37
N ALA A 66 0.95 -3.80 -2.99
CA ALA A 66 -0.09 -3.08 -2.27
C ALA A 66 -1.42 -3.84 -2.39
N ALA A 67 -2.17 -3.90 -1.30
CA ALA A 67 -3.54 -4.39 -1.27
C ALA A 67 -4.37 -3.37 -0.49
N SER A 68 -5.28 -2.63 -1.11
CA SER A 68 -6.13 -1.63 -0.43
C SER A 68 -7.58 -1.73 -0.87
N ARG A 69 -8.47 -1.52 0.10
CA ARG A 69 -9.93 -1.63 -0.07
C ARG A 69 -10.61 -0.30 -0.40
N THR A 70 -9.85 0.78 -0.58
CA THR A 70 -10.42 2.12 -0.80
C THR A 70 -11.29 2.17 -2.06
N GLY A 71 -12.38 2.94 -1.98
CA GLY A 71 -13.18 3.32 -3.14
C GLY A 71 -12.51 4.40 -4.00
N GLU A 72 -11.60 5.17 -3.42
CA GLU A 72 -10.88 6.27 -4.08
C GLU A 72 -9.62 5.76 -4.78
N VAL A 73 -9.84 4.89 -5.78
CA VAL A 73 -8.77 4.19 -6.52
C VAL A 73 -7.86 5.17 -7.27
N ALA A 74 -8.43 6.23 -7.85
CA ALA A 74 -7.67 7.21 -8.63
C ALA A 74 -6.78 8.04 -7.70
N GLY A 75 -7.33 8.54 -6.60
CA GLY A 75 -6.59 9.29 -5.58
C GLY A 75 -5.44 8.47 -4.97
N ALA A 76 -5.71 7.22 -4.58
CA ALA A 76 -4.68 6.33 -4.01
C ALA A 76 -3.49 6.13 -4.98
N ASN A 77 -3.77 5.80 -6.25
CA ASN A 77 -2.72 5.65 -7.26
C ASN A 77 -1.98 6.95 -7.53
N GLN A 78 -2.67 8.09 -7.52
CA GLN A 78 -2.05 9.39 -7.71
C GLN A 78 -1.07 9.71 -6.57
N LEU A 79 -1.43 9.41 -5.31
CA LEU A 79 -0.53 9.60 -4.18
C LEU A 79 0.73 8.72 -4.29
N LEU A 80 0.57 7.44 -4.62
CA LEU A 80 1.72 6.54 -4.84
C LEU A 80 2.69 7.10 -5.90
N ASN A 81 2.17 7.68 -6.98
CA ASN A 81 2.99 8.31 -8.02
C ASN A 81 3.65 9.61 -7.52
N LEU A 82 2.89 10.52 -6.91
CA LEU A 82 3.42 11.82 -6.45
C LEU A 82 4.50 11.67 -5.37
N PHE A 83 4.35 10.69 -4.47
CA PHE A 83 5.36 10.32 -3.47
C PHE A 83 6.50 9.48 -4.04
N LYS A 84 6.48 9.14 -5.34
CA LYS A 84 7.46 8.27 -6.01
C LYS A 84 7.58 6.89 -5.36
N LEU A 85 6.47 6.37 -4.84
CA LEU A 85 6.42 5.03 -4.27
C LEU A 85 6.07 3.95 -5.31
N ASP A 86 5.47 4.35 -6.44
CA ASP A 86 4.95 3.43 -7.47
C ASP A 86 5.99 2.40 -7.93
N SER A 87 7.25 2.82 -8.09
CA SER A 87 8.35 1.95 -8.53
C SER A 87 8.75 0.85 -7.54
N TYR A 88 8.32 0.92 -6.28
CA TYR A 88 8.58 -0.14 -5.30
C TYR A 88 7.60 -1.29 -5.43
N PHE A 89 6.38 -1.04 -5.91
CA PHE A 89 5.30 -2.01 -5.94
C PHE A 89 5.29 -2.81 -7.24
N ILE A 90 5.54 -4.12 -7.16
CA ILE A 90 5.48 -5.02 -8.32
C ILE A 90 4.04 -5.40 -8.70
N GLN A 91 3.10 -5.25 -7.76
CA GLN A 91 1.68 -5.48 -7.95
C GLN A 91 0.88 -4.57 -7.01
N LYS A 92 -0.25 -4.04 -7.51
CA LYS A 92 -1.17 -3.20 -6.74
C LYS A 92 -2.60 -3.68 -6.96
N GLU A 93 -3.22 -4.21 -5.92
CA GLU A 93 -4.66 -4.46 -5.90
C GLU A 93 -5.31 -3.33 -5.08
N ILE A 94 -5.94 -2.37 -5.75
CA ILE A 94 -6.55 -1.20 -5.09
C ILE A 94 -7.98 -1.06 -5.61
N TYR A 95 -8.94 -1.58 -4.85
CA TYR A 95 -10.37 -1.49 -5.14
C TYR A 95 -11.21 -1.99 -3.95
N PRO A 96 -12.49 -1.62 -3.84
CA PRO A 96 -13.38 -2.17 -2.82
C PRO A 96 -13.53 -3.69 -2.94
N GLY A 97 -13.43 -4.39 -1.81
CA GLY A 97 -13.65 -5.84 -1.76
C GLY A 97 -12.97 -6.52 -0.58
N SER A 98 -13.02 -7.85 -0.56
CA SER A 98 -12.29 -8.65 0.44
C SER A 98 -10.80 -8.70 0.13
N LYS A 99 -9.94 -8.52 1.15
CA LYS A 99 -8.48 -8.69 1.03
C LYS A 99 -8.08 -10.10 0.59
N VAL A 100 -8.91 -11.12 0.85
CA VAL A 100 -8.68 -12.47 0.30
C VAL A 100 -8.63 -12.47 -1.23
N THR A 101 -9.51 -11.71 -1.89
CA THR A 101 -9.50 -11.56 -3.35
C THR A 101 -8.25 -10.84 -3.84
N HIS A 102 -7.81 -9.81 -3.10
CA HIS A 102 -6.58 -9.07 -3.41
C HIS A 102 -5.37 -10.01 -3.33
N PHE A 103 -5.23 -10.74 -2.22
CA PHE A 103 -4.15 -11.69 -2.01
C PHE A 103 -4.15 -12.83 -3.04
N THR A 104 -5.32 -13.32 -3.43
CA THR A 104 -5.43 -14.32 -4.51
C THR A 104 -4.85 -13.80 -5.83
N ARG A 105 -5.16 -12.55 -6.20
CA ARG A 105 -4.60 -11.94 -7.43
C ARG A 105 -3.11 -11.64 -7.32
N ILE A 106 -2.65 -11.16 -6.16
CA ILE A 106 -1.22 -10.96 -5.89
C ILE A 106 -0.47 -12.29 -6.00
N ASN A 107 -1.00 -13.38 -5.42
CA ASN A 107 -0.43 -14.71 -5.55
C ASN A 107 -0.38 -15.17 -7.02
N GLN A 108 -1.44 -14.96 -7.80
CA GLN A 108 -1.45 -15.33 -9.22
C GLN A 108 -0.42 -14.55 -10.05
N ALA A 109 -0.28 -13.25 -9.81
CA ALA A 109 0.64 -12.38 -10.52
C ALA A 109 2.11 -12.65 -10.14
N THR A 110 2.39 -12.85 -8.85
CA THR A 110 3.76 -13.00 -8.32
C THR A 110 4.23 -14.44 -8.25
N ARG A 111 3.30 -15.40 -8.23
CA ARG A 111 3.51 -16.84 -7.97
C ARG A 111 4.19 -17.12 -6.61
N THR A 112 4.08 -16.20 -5.66
CA THR A 112 4.62 -16.37 -4.30
C THR A 112 3.61 -17.08 -3.42
N GLN A 113 4.01 -18.13 -2.70
CA GLN A 113 3.10 -18.84 -1.77
C GLN A 113 2.70 -17.94 -0.60
N PHE A 114 1.48 -18.08 -0.07
CA PHE A 114 1.01 -17.26 1.05
C PHE A 114 1.90 -17.37 2.30
N SER A 115 2.43 -18.56 2.57
CA SER A 115 3.38 -18.82 3.66
C SER A 115 4.74 -18.11 3.51
N GLU A 116 5.04 -17.57 2.33
CA GLU A 116 6.25 -16.79 2.04
C GLU A 116 5.98 -15.28 2.00
N MET A 117 4.76 -14.85 2.36
CA MET A 117 4.35 -13.45 2.42
C MET A 117 4.32 -12.93 3.86
N ILE A 118 4.59 -11.63 4.02
CA ILE A 118 4.25 -10.87 5.23
C ILE A 118 3.27 -9.77 4.84
N PHE A 119 2.28 -9.51 5.68
CA PHE A 119 1.25 -8.50 5.45
C PHE A 119 1.19 -7.48 6.60
N PHE A 120 1.17 -6.20 6.25
CA PHE A 120 0.98 -5.08 7.18
C PHE A 120 -0.32 -4.35 6.86
N ASP A 121 -1.20 -4.27 7.85
CA ASP A 121 -2.53 -3.64 7.79
C ASP A 121 -2.93 -3.25 9.22
N ASP A 122 -3.54 -2.08 9.40
CA ASP A 122 -3.99 -1.59 10.69
C ASP A 122 -5.35 -2.19 11.12
N GLU A 123 -6.16 -2.64 10.15
CA GLU A 123 -7.50 -3.16 10.41
C GLU A 123 -7.45 -4.66 10.76
N HIS A 124 -7.74 -4.97 12.03
CA HIS A 124 -7.69 -6.33 12.58
C HIS A 124 -8.51 -7.33 11.76
N ARG A 125 -9.65 -6.93 11.20
CA ARG A 125 -10.46 -7.79 10.34
C ARG A 125 -9.69 -8.27 9.11
N ASN A 126 -8.91 -7.39 8.47
CA ASN A 126 -8.11 -7.76 7.30
C ASN A 126 -7.02 -8.77 7.69
N ILE A 127 -6.39 -8.61 8.85
CA ILE A 127 -5.39 -9.54 9.40
C ILE A 127 -5.99 -10.93 9.61
N VAL A 128 -7.17 -11.01 10.25
CA VAL A 128 -7.87 -12.28 10.50
C VAL A 128 -8.30 -12.96 9.19
N ASP A 129 -8.81 -12.20 8.23
CA ASP A 129 -9.29 -12.76 6.96
C ASP A 129 -8.13 -13.27 6.08
N VAL A 130 -7.03 -12.53 6.00
CA VAL A 130 -5.84 -12.91 5.21
C VAL A 130 -5.02 -14.00 5.91
N GLY A 131 -4.94 -13.99 7.25
CA GLY A 131 -4.16 -14.96 8.02
C GLY A 131 -4.54 -16.42 7.74
N LYS A 132 -5.83 -16.68 7.46
CA LYS A 132 -6.35 -18.01 7.09
C LYS A 132 -5.80 -18.57 5.77
N LEU A 133 -5.13 -17.75 4.95
CA LEU A 133 -4.52 -18.19 3.69
C LEU A 133 -3.12 -18.79 3.86
N GLY A 134 -2.45 -18.49 4.97
CA GLY A 134 -1.07 -18.91 5.24
C GLY A 134 -0.96 -20.16 6.12
N GLU A 135 -2.09 -20.74 6.54
CA GLU A 135 -2.16 -21.98 7.33
C GLU A 135 -1.96 -23.23 6.47
#